data_AF-A0A7C7GZY8-F1
#
_entry.id   AF-A0A7C7GZY8-F1
#
_cell.length_a   1.000
_cell.length_b   1.000
_cell.length_c   1.000
_cell.angle_alpha   90.00
_cell.angle_beta   90.00
_cell.angle_gamma   90.00
#
_symmetry.space_group_name_H-M   'P 1'
#
loop_
_entity.id
_entity.type
_entity.pdbx_description
1 polymer ?
#
loop_
_entity_poly.entity_id
_entity_poly.type
_entity_poly.pdbx_seq_one_letter_code
_entity_poly.pdbx_strand_id
1 'polypeptide(L)'
;MIYPRTGGILLHITSLPGRYGIGEIGPEAFRFIDRLSEMGQRLWQILPLGDPGSGNCPYNTVSAFANNPMLISFDALIEEGYLNRSDLNGLKKYPVHKYDAKKVAPDRAHILNTACKRFSKCASEEKKAALEVFCEKNGYWLDDYSLFTVLKDAHDGVAWMDWDPKYARCEDNAIQSARHQYEAGIQRQKIAQFLFDDQWNRLRKYAHEKGVKIIGDIPIYVSYNSADVWANQELFQLD
;
A
#
# COMPACT_ATOMS: atom_id res chain seq x y z
N MET A 1 31.87 -6.88 -0.75
CA MET A 1 31.13 -7.05 -2.01
C MET A 1 31.56 -5.91 -2.93
N ILE A 2 32.25 -6.19 -4.05
CA ILE A 2 32.64 -5.14 -5.00
C ILE A 2 31.52 -5.02 -6.03
N TYR A 3 30.80 -3.90 -5.98
CA TYR A 3 29.78 -3.61 -7.00
C TYR A 3 30.48 -3.06 -8.25
N PRO A 4 30.09 -3.51 -9.46
CA PRO A 4 30.58 -2.87 -10.68
C PRO A 4 30.13 -1.41 -10.73
N ARG A 5 30.89 -0.55 -11.42
CA ARG A 5 30.50 0.86 -11.59
C ARG A 5 29.12 0.92 -12.25
N THR A 6 28.15 1.47 -11.54
CA THR A 6 26.73 1.43 -11.92
C THR A 6 26.10 2.81 -11.68
N GLY A 7 25.24 3.28 -12.60
CA GLY A 7 24.46 4.50 -12.46
C GLY A 7 22.99 4.24 -12.19
N GLY A 8 22.31 5.22 -11.58
CA GLY A 8 20.87 5.17 -11.34
C GLY A 8 20.24 6.52 -11.05
N ILE A 9 18.91 6.49 -10.88
CA ILE A 9 18.10 7.66 -10.54
C ILE A 9 17.32 7.39 -9.26
N LEU A 10 17.29 8.38 -8.36
CA LEU A 10 16.36 8.44 -7.23
C LEU A 10 15.09 9.16 -7.70
N LEU A 11 13.96 8.45 -7.69
CA LEU A 11 12.64 9.02 -7.99
C LEU A 11 11.57 8.17 -7.32
N HIS A 12 10.85 8.71 -6.34
CA HIS A 12 9.78 7.92 -5.73
C HIS A 12 8.57 7.79 -6.68
N ILE A 13 7.81 6.70 -6.55
CA ILE A 13 6.69 6.38 -7.45
C ILE A 13 5.65 7.50 -7.47
N THR A 14 5.38 8.12 -6.32
CA THR A 14 4.43 9.25 -6.22
C THR A 14 4.79 10.45 -7.10
N SER A 15 6.06 10.58 -7.48
CA SER A 15 6.59 11.68 -8.30
C SER A 15 6.50 11.41 -9.80
N LEU A 16 6.14 10.18 -10.21
CA LEU A 16 5.83 9.89 -11.60
C LEU A 16 4.60 10.69 -12.04
N PRO A 17 4.48 11.04 -13.33
CA PRO A 17 3.25 11.62 -13.85
C PRO A 17 2.04 10.75 -13.51
N GLY A 18 0.98 11.36 -12.99
CA GLY A 18 -0.19 10.64 -12.49
C GLY A 18 -1.49 11.25 -12.98
N ARG A 19 -2.22 10.52 -13.84
CA ARG A 19 -3.52 10.99 -14.35
C ARG A 19 -4.61 11.01 -13.27
N TYR A 20 -4.40 10.27 -12.18
CA TYR A 20 -5.33 10.10 -11.06
C TYR A 20 -4.82 10.78 -9.77
N GLY A 21 -4.04 11.86 -9.93
CA GLY A 21 -3.60 12.75 -8.84
C GLY A 21 -2.34 12.35 -8.09
N ILE A 22 -1.80 11.16 -8.36
CA ILE A 22 -0.53 10.65 -7.80
C ILE A 22 0.11 9.73 -8.84
N GLY A 23 1.43 9.61 -8.83
CA GLY A 23 2.12 8.54 -9.56
C GLY A 23 1.79 7.16 -8.97
N GLU A 24 1.67 6.15 -9.83
CA GLU A 24 1.19 4.80 -9.49
C GLU A 24 2.14 3.73 -10.05
N ILE A 25 1.94 2.48 -9.63
CA ILE A 25 2.53 1.26 -10.21
C ILE A 25 1.79 0.93 -11.52
N GLY A 26 1.74 1.91 -12.42
CA GLY A 26 0.98 1.89 -13.66
C GLY A 26 1.85 2.18 -14.89
N PRO A 27 1.24 2.47 -16.04
CA PRO A 27 1.95 2.63 -17.33
C PRO A 27 3.18 3.56 -17.26
N GLU A 28 3.10 4.61 -16.44
CA GLU A 28 4.17 5.59 -16.24
C GLU A 28 5.39 5.01 -15.52
N ALA A 29 5.21 4.08 -14.58
CA ALA A 29 6.31 3.37 -13.92
C ALA A 29 7.04 2.41 -14.88
N PHE A 30 6.29 1.67 -15.71
CA PHE A 30 6.86 0.81 -16.75
C PHE A 30 7.64 1.64 -17.78
N ARG A 31 7.05 2.77 -18.23
CA ARG A 31 7.72 3.70 -19.14
C ARG A 31 8.98 4.30 -18.52
N PHE A 32 8.98 4.58 -17.23
CA PHE A 32 10.18 5.08 -16.55
C PHE A 32 11.30 4.04 -16.52
N ILE A 33 10.98 2.76 -16.30
CA ILE A 33 11.96 1.66 -16.43
C ILE A 33 12.53 1.59 -17.85
N ASP A 34 11.70 1.72 -18.89
CA ASP A 34 12.18 1.78 -20.27
C ASP A 34 13.19 2.90 -20.46
N ARG A 35 12.86 4.12 -19.99
CA ARG A 35 13.77 5.27 -20.07
C ARG A 35 15.07 5.05 -19.31
N LEU A 36 15.01 4.46 -18.12
CA LEU A 36 16.22 4.11 -17.36
C LEU A 36 17.11 3.17 -18.17
N SER A 37 16.53 2.12 -18.76
CA SER A 37 17.27 1.15 -19.57
C SER A 37 17.88 1.78 -20.83
N GLU A 38 17.11 2.62 -21.54
CA GLU A 38 17.58 3.38 -22.72
C GLU A 38 18.74 4.34 -22.38
N MET A 39 18.70 4.98 -21.21
CA MET A 39 19.76 5.86 -20.71
C MET A 39 20.97 5.10 -20.15
N GLY A 40 20.97 3.76 -20.18
CA GLY A 40 22.03 2.93 -19.58
C GLY A 40 22.05 2.95 -18.05
N GLN A 41 21.01 3.48 -17.40
CA GLN A 41 20.85 3.42 -15.95
C GLN A 41 20.43 2.01 -15.54
N ARG A 42 20.96 1.53 -14.43
CA ARG A 42 20.73 0.17 -13.94
C ARG A 42 20.15 0.14 -12.53
N LEU A 43 20.03 1.29 -11.86
CA LEU A 43 19.43 1.41 -10.53
C LEU A 43 18.27 2.42 -10.56
N TRP A 44 17.15 2.04 -9.95
CA TRP A 44 16.06 2.92 -9.60
C TRP A 44 15.92 2.92 -8.08
N GLN A 45 16.33 4.00 -7.43
CA GLN A 45 16.14 4.15 -5.99
C GLN A 45 14.79 4.79 -5.69
N ILE A 46 14.09 4.25 -4.69
CA ILE A 46 12.82 4.76 -4.18
C ILE A 46 12.91 4.99 -2.67
N LEU A 47 12.09 5.92 -2.19
CA LEU A 47 11.78 6.06 -0.76
C LEU A 47 10.91 4.88 -0.29
N PRO A 48 10.67 4.71 1.03
CA PRO A 48 9.83 3.62 1.53
C PRO A 48 8.44 3.64 0.90
N LEU A 49 7.89 2.44 0.65
CA LEU A 49 6.59 2.25 -0.02
C LEU A 49 5.41 2.22 0.96
N GLY A 50 5.66 2.25 2.26
CA GLY A 50 4.62 2.11 3.26
C GLY A 50 3.63 3.28 3.27
N ASP A 51 2.44 3.02 3.79
CA ASP A 51 1.39 4.04 3.92
C ASP A 51 1.80 5.09 4.98
N PRO A 52 2.00 6.37 4.60
CA PRO A 52 2.43 7.42 5.51
C PRO A 52 1.32 7.95 6.45
N GLY A 53 0.11 7.37 6.38
CA GLY A 53 -1.05 7.85 7.10
C GLY A 53 -1.35 9.32 6.78
N SER A 54 -1.66 10.11 7.81
CA SER A 54 -1.97 11.54 7.66
C SER A 54 -0.74 12.44 7.44
N GLY A 55 0.47 11.93 7.70
CA GLY A 55 1.71 12.72 7.73
C GLY A 55 2.35 12.96 6.37
N ASN A 56 2.01 12.17 5.34
CA ASN A 56 2.62 12.20 3.99
C ASN A 56 4.15 12.04 3.96
N CYS A 57 4.75 11.62 5.08
CA CYS A 57 6.18 11.33 5.18
C CYS A 57 6.39 9.83 5.00
N PRO A 58 7.10 9.36 3.96
CA PRO A 58 7.31 7.93 3.73
C PRO A 58 8.17 7.26 4.81
N TYR A 59 8.79 8.02 5.70
CA TYR A 59 9.55 7.51 6.85
C TYR A 59 8.72 7.41 8.13
N ASN A 60 7.43 7.76 8.07
CA ASN A 60 6.51 7.70 9.20
C ASN A 60 5.24 6.94 8.77
N THR A 61 5.33 5.62 8.74
CA THR A 61 4.30 4.74 8.19
C THR A 61 3.43 4.09 9.25
N VAL A 62 2.19 3.76 8.89
CA VAL A 62 1.24 3.06 9.77
C VAL A 62 1.55 1.57 9.92
N SER A 63 2.50 1.04 9.14
CA SER A 63 3.10 -0.27 9.31
C SER A 63 4.49 -0.29 8.66
N ALA A 64 5.42 -1.06 9.22
CA ALA A 64 6.72 -1.36 8.62
C ALA A 64 6.63 -2.30 7.42
N PHE A 65 5.55 -3.09 7.33
CA PHE A 65 5.36 -4.14 6.33
C PHE A 65 4.35 -3.75 5.25
N ALA A 66 3.24 -3.12 5.65
CA ALA A 66 2.17 -2.79 4.72
C ALA A 66 2.60 -1.70 3.74
N ASN A 67 2.20 -1.86 2.49
CA ASN A 67 2.48 -0.90 1.44
C ASN A 67 1.36 0.13 1.30
N ASN A 68 1.64 1.27 0.69
CA ASN A 68 0.68 2.34 0.44
C ASN A 68 -0.32 1.96 -0.67
N PRO A 69 -1.60 1.68 -0.35
CA PRO A 69 -2.58 1.30 -1.35
C PRO A 69 -2.84 2.40 -2.38
N MET A 70 -2.50 3.66 -2.07
CA MET A 70 -2.65 4.78 -3.00
C MET A 70 -1.78 4.63 -4.25
N LEU A 71 -0.75 3.78 -4.24
CA LEU A 71 0.12 3.55 -5.39
C LEU A 71 -0.42 2.50 -6.38
N ILE A 72 -1.53 1.82 -6.05
CA ILE A 72 -2.17 0.85 -6.95
C ILE A 72 -2.66 1.57 -8.21
N SER A 73 -2.32 1.02 -9.38
CA SER A 73 -2.71 1.54 -10.68
C SER A 73 -4.18 1.26 -10.99
N PHE A 74 -4.95 2.32 -11.24
CA PHE A 74 -6.34 2.18 -11.68
C PHE A 74 -6.45 1.67 -13.11
N ASP A 75 -5.48 1.98 -13.98
CA ASP A 75 -5.48 1.45 -15.35
C ASP A 75 -5.32 -0.09 -15.33
N ALA A 76 -4.45 -0.62 -14.48
CA ALA A 76 -4.28 -2.07 -14.31
C ALA A 76 -5.54 -2.73 -13.72
N LEU A 77 -6.18 -2.11 -12.72
CA LEU A 77 -7.44 -2.62 -12.18
C LEU A 77 -8.58 -2.62 -13.20
N ILE A 78 -8.57 -1.70 -14.18
CA ILE A 78 -9.52 -1.71 -15.29
C ILE A 78 -9.24 -2.87 -16.24
N GLU A 79 -7.98 -3.09 -16.60
CA GLU A 79 -7.57 -4.21 -17.46
C GLU A 79 -7.91 -5.56 -16.83
N GLU A 80 -7.80 -5.67 -15.52
CA GLU A 80 -8.13 -6.86 -14.73
C GLU A 80 -9.63 -7.03 -14.47
N GLY A 81 -10.46 -6.05 -14.84
CA GLY A 81 -11.92 -6.09 -14.62
C GLY A 81 -12.35 -5.83 -13.17
N TYR A 82 -11.45 -5.37 -12.30
CA TYR A 82 -11.77 -4.94 -10.94
C TYR A 82 -12.26 -3.50 -10.87
N LEU A 83 -12.03 -2.71 -11.92
CA LEU A 83 -12.64 -1.39 -12.14
C LEU A 83 -13.27 -1.28 -13.53
N ASN A 84 -14.33 -0.49 -13.64
CA ASN A 84 -14.84 0.00 -14.92
C ASN A 84 -14.37 1.44 -15.11
N ARG A 85 -14.20 1.88 -16.36
CA ARG A 85 -13.90 3.30 -16.65
C ARG A 85 -14.95 4.24 -16.05
N SER A 86 -16.21 3.81 -15.99
CA SER A 86 -17.31 4.57 -15.38
C SER A 86 -17.14 4.82 -13.88
N ASP A 87 -16.42 3.94 -13.16
CA ASP A 87 -16.17 4.10 -11.73
C ASP A 87 -15.25 5.31 -11.45
N LEU A 88 -14.50 5.74 -12.47
CA LEU A 88 -13.62 6.91 -12.40
C LEU A 88 -14.32 8.23 -12.75
N ASN A 89 -15.59 8.21 -13.18
CA ASN A 89 -16.30 9.42 -13.63
C ASN A 89 -16.45 10.48 -12.53
N GLY A 90 -16.49 10.05 -11.25
CA GLY A 90 -16.56 10.96 -10.10
C GLY A 90 -15.19 11.50 -9.64
N LEU A 91 -14.09 11.03 -10.23
CA LEU A 91 -12.75 11.45 -9.84
C LEU A 91 -12.50 12.90 -10.29
N LYS A 92 -12.07 13.75 -9.36
CA LYS A 92 -11.67 15.12 -9.69
C LYS A 92 -10.47 15.13 -10.64
N LYS A 93 -10.35 16.19 -11.44
CA LYS A 93 -9.15 16.43 -12.22
C LYS A 93 -8.07 17.02 -11.32
N TYR A 94 -6.92 16.36 -11.27
CA TYR A 94 -5.77 16.79 -10.48
C TYR A 94 -4.63 17.29 -11.39
N PRO A 95 -3.82 18.26 -10.94
CA PRO A 95 -2.61 18.65 -11.66
C PRO A 95 -1.64 17.47 -11.76
N VAL A 96 -1.16 17.16 -12.97
CA VAL A 96 -0.28 16.00 -13.23
C VAL A 96 1.09 16.12 -12.53
N HIS A 97 1.53 17.34 -12.21
CA HIS A 97 2.85 17.64 -11.65
C HIS A 97 2.81 17.98 -10.15
N LYS A 98 1.67 17.82 -9.48
CA LYS A 98 1.53 18.17 -8.06
C LYS A 98 0.62 17.18 -7.33
N TYR A 99 1.21 16.49 -6.36
CA TYR A 99 0.48 15.65 -5.42
C TYR A 99 -0.05 16.48 -4.24
N ASP A 100 -1.36 16.44 -4.00
CA ASP A 100 -2.04 17.01 -2.83
C ASP A 100 -2.83 15.92 -2.13
N ALA A 101 -2.18 15.26 -1.16
CA ALA A 101 -2.71 14.10 -0.47
C ALA A 101 -4.10 14.33 0.15
N LYS A 102 -4.33 15.51 0.73
CA LYS A 102 -5.61 15.85 1.39
C LYS A 102 -6.77 15.84 0.41
N LYS A 103 -6.51 16.19 -0.86
CA LYS A 103 -7.53 16.18 -1.92
C LYS A 103 -7.65 14.82 -2.59
N VAL A 104 -6.51 14.16 -2.83
CA VAL A 104 -6.41 12.94 -3.63
C VAL A 104 -6.83 11.69 -2.85
N ALA A 105 -6.40 11.57 -1.58
CA ALA A 105 -6.60 10.34 -0.80
C ALA A 105 -8.07 9.92 -0.64
N PRO A 106 -9.04 10.83 -0.33
CA PRO A 106 -10.45 10.43 -0.17
C PRO A 106 -11.05 9.85 -1.45
N ASP A 107 -10.82 10.50 -2.59
CA ASP A 107 -11.34 10.05 -3.89
C ASP A 107 -10.72 8.70 -4.27
N ARG A 108 -9.41 8.52 -4.05
CA ARG A 108 -8.71 7.26 -4.33
C ARG A 108 -9.17 6.12 -3.43
N ALA A 109 -9.32 6.36 -2.13
CA ALA A 109 -9.81 5.38 -1.18
C ALA A 109 -11.22 4.89 -1.56
N HIS A 110 -12.09 5.79 -2.04
CA HIS A 110 -13.41 5.42 -2.54
C HIS A 110 -13.35 4.47 -3.75
N ILE A 111 -12.48 4.77 -4.72
CA ILE A 111 -12.28 3.93 -5.91
C ILE A 111 -11.67 2.57 -5.54
N LEU A 112 -10.67 2.53 -4.67
CA LEU A 112 -10.06 1.28 -4.21
C LEU A 112 -11.05 0.41 -3.43
N ASN A 113 -11.93 1.02 -2.64
CA ASN A 113 -13.03 0.29 -2.00
C ASN A 113 -13.97 -0.35 -3.02
N THR A 114 -14.23 0.32 -4.14
CA THR A 114 -15.01 -0.24 -5.25
C THR A 114 -14.29 -1.41 -5.90
N ALA A 115 -12.98 -1.28 -6.15
CA ALA A 115 -12.15 -2.34 -6.69
C ALA A 115 -12.13 -3.58 -5.79
N CYS A 116 -11.91 -3.40 -4.48
CA CYS A 116 -11.88 -4.51 -3.52
C CYS A 116 -13.24 -5.22 -3.44
N LYS A 117 -14.35 -4.47 -3.43
CA LYS A 117 -15.70 -5.05 -3.47
C LYS A 117 -15.95 -5.86 -4.74
N ARG A 118 -15.46 -5.38 -5.90
CA ARG A 118 -15.59 -6.09 -7.17
C ARG A 118 -14.70 -7.33 -7.20
N PHE A 119 -13.47 -7.25 -6.68
CA PHE A 119 -12.59 -8.39 -6.48
C PHE A 119 -13.28 -9.49 -5.69
N SER A 120 -13.84 -9.19 -4.51
CA SER A 120 -14.53 -10.20 -3.69
C SER A 120 -15.68 -10.91 -4.42
N LYS A 121 -16.35 -10.23 -5.35
CA LYS A 121 -17.51 -10.77 -6.08
C LYS A 121 -17.14 -11.51 -7.37
N CYS A 122 -16.13 -11.02 -8.08
CA CYS A 122 -15.90 -11.37 -9.47
C CYS A 122 -14.49 -11.92 -9.76
N ALA A 123 -13.59 -11.94 -8.77
CA ALA A 123 -12.27 -12.56 -8.95
C ALA A 123 -12.42 -14.03 -9.33
N SER A 124 -11.54 -14.49 -10.23
CA SER A 124 -11.45 -15.90 -10.58
C SER A 124 -11.01 -16.73 -9.37
N GLU A 125 -11.31 -18.03 -9.40
CA GLU A 125 -10.89 -18.96 -8.35
C GLU A 125 -9.36 -18.99 -8.20
N GLU A 126 -8.62 -18.84 -9.31
CA GLU A 126 -7.16 -18.70 -9.28
C GLU A 126 -6.72 -17.46 -8.47
N LYS A 127 -7.36 -16.30 -8.70
CA LYS A 127 -7.01 -15.06 -7.99
C LYS A 127 -7.44 -15.10 -6.52
N LYS A 128 -8.53 -15.79 -6.18
CA LYS A 128 -8.93 -16.03 -4.78
C LYS A 128 -7.92 -16.94 -4.06
N ALA A 129 -7.51 -18.04 -4.70
CA ALA A 129 -6.48 -18.92 -4.15
C ALA A 129 -5.13 -18.19 -3.97
N ALA A 130 -4.75 -17.32 -4.91
CA ALA A 130 -3.56 -16.49 -4.76
C ALA A 130 -3.65 -15.50 -3.60
N LEU A 131 -4.85 -14.91 -3.36
CA LEU A 131 -5.10 -14.07 -2.18
C LEU A 131 -4.98 -14.87 -0.89
N GLU A 132 -5.51 -16.10 -0.84
CA GLU A 132 -5.39 -16.98 0.33
C GLU A 132 -3.93 -17.28 0.65
N VAL A 133 -3.15 -17.71 -0.35
CA VAL A 133 -1.70 -17.94 -0.20
C VAL A 133 -0.96 -16.68 0.25
N PHE A 134 -1.33 -15.51 -0.30
CA PHE A 134 -0.78 -14.22 0.15
C PHE A 134 -1.11 -13.96 1.62
N CYS A 135 -2.35 -14.20 2.04
CA CYS A 135 -2.78 -13.99 3.42
C CYS A 135 -2.08 -14.94 4.38
N GLU A 136 -1.96 -16.23 4.04
CA GLU A 136 -1.25 -17.22 4.86
C GLU A 136 0.23 -16.86 5.02
N LYS A 137 0.91 -16.52 3.92
CA LYS A 137 2.33 -16.14 3.93
C LYS A 137 2.59 -14.88 4.76
N ASN A 138 1.64 -13.96 4.79
CA ASN A 138 1.79 -12.64 5.40
C ASN A 138 1.01 -12.47 6.70
N GLY A 139 0.37 -13.51 7.22
CA GLY A 139 -0.52 -13.42 8.40
C GLY A 139 0.15 -12.77 9.61
N TYR A 140 1.45 -13.02 9.80
CA TYR A 140 2.26 -12.49 10.90
C TYR A 140 2.32 -10.95 11.00
N TRP A 141 1.98 -10.22 9.93
CA TRP A 141 1.85 -8.74 9.96
C TRP A 141 0.52 -8.27 9.41
N LEU A 142 -0.03 -8.98 8.42
CA LEU A 142 -1.22 -8.57 7.68
C LEU A 142 -2.47 -8.60 8.56
N ASP A 143 -2.57 -9.58 9.47
CA ASP A 143 -3.74 -9.74 10.33
C ASP A 143 -3.88 -8.59 11.34
N ASP A 144 -2.75 -8.12 11.88
CA ASP A 144 -2.74 -7.01 12.83
C ASP A 144 -2.81 -5.67 12.11
N TYR A 145 -2.10 -5.49 10.99
CA TYR A 145 -2.26 -4.30 10.14
C TYR A 145 -3.71 -4.08 9.70
N SER A 146 -4.38 -5.14 9.23
CA SER A 146 -5.75 -5.04 8.72
C SER A 146 -6.72 -4.70 9.83
N LEU A 147 -6.54 -5.26 11.03
CA LEU A 147 -7.35 -4.95 12.21
C LEU A 147 -7.08 -3.54 12.75
N PHE A 148 -5.81 -3.15 12.87
CA PHE A 148 -5.39 -1.81 13.26
C PHE A 148 -6.04 -0.74 12.38
N THR A 149 -6.01 -0.93 11.06
CA THR A 149 -6.54 0.04 10.10
C THR A 149 -8.06 0.21 10.27
N VAL A 150 -8.82 -0.87 10.43
CA VAL A 150 -10.28 -0.76 10.62
C VAL A 150 -10.65 -0.21 12.00
N LEU A 151 -9.88 -0.53 13.05
CA LEU A 151 -10.08 0.06 14.37
C LEU A 151 -9.77 1.55 14.35
N LYS A 152 -8.72 1.96 13.64
CA LYS A 152 -8.38 3.36 13.43
C LYS A 152 -9.52 4.11 12.77
N ASP A 153 -10.10 3.57 11.70
CA ASP A 153 -11.26 4.16 11.03
C ASP A 153 -12.50 4.22 11.96
N ALA A 154 -12.72 3.18 12.77
CA ALA A 154 -13.83 3.12 13.73
C ALA A 154 -13.70 4.13 14.89
N HIS A 155 -12.49 4.65 15.12
CA HIS A 155 -12.20 5.71 16.10
C HIS A 155 -11.84 7.03 15.39
N ASP A 156 -12.44 7.33 14.23
CA ASP A 156 -12.30 8.60 13.51
C ASP A 156 -10.84 8.99 13.18
N GLY A 157 -9.97 8.00 13.01
CA GLY A 157 -8.57 8.21 12.64
C GLY A 157 -7.64 8.58 13.79
N VAL A 158 -8.11 8.61 15.05
CA VAL A 158 -7.26 8.93 16.21
C VAL A 158 -6.15 7.91 16.41
N ALA A 159 -5.13 8.27 17.21
CA ALA A 159 -4.03 7.37 17.50
C ALA A 159 -4.45 6.22 18.43
N TRP A 160 -3.80 5.08 18.34
CA TRP A 160 -4.22 3.89 19.08
C TRP A 160 -4.17 4.04 20.60
N MET A 161 -3.30 4.94 21.11
CA MET A 161 -3.24 5.32 22.53
C MET A 161 -4.56 5.90 23.05
N ASP A 162 -5.31 6.56 22.16
CA ASP A 162 -6.54 7.27 22.49
C ASP A 162 -7.79 6.42 22.22
N TRP A 163 -7.63 5.15 21.85
CA TRP A 163 -8.75 4.22 21.67
C TRP A 163 -9.33 3.80 23.03
N ASP A 164 -10.51 3.17 22.99
CA ASP A 164 -11.03 2.47 24.17
C ASP A 164 -9.93 1.52 24.71
N PRO A 165 -9.62 1.55 26.03
CA PRO A 165 -8.52 0.79 26.62
C PRO A 165 -8.48 -0.69 26.22
N LYS A 166 -9.64 -1.32 26.00
CA LYS A 166 -9.70 -2.72 25.58
C LYS A 166 -9.07 -2.98 24.21
N TYR A 167 -9.11 -2.00 23.30
CA TYR A 167 -8.45 -2.07 21.99
C TYR A 167 -7.01 -1.57 22.06
N ALA A 168 -6.75 -0.51 22.81
CA ALA A 168 -5.39 0.03 22.97
C ALA A 168 -4.43 -0.99 23.62
N ARG A 169 -4.93 -1.81 24.55
CA ARG A 169 -4.18 -2.87 25.25
C ARG A 169 -4.32 -4.25 24.61
N CYS A 170 -4.94 -4.34 23.44
CA CYS A 170 -5.12 -5.59 22.71
C CYS A 170 -5.77 -6.71 23.55
N GLU A 171 -6.80 -6.41 24.35
CA GLU A 171 -7.46 -7.42 25.18
C GLU A 171 -8.10 -8.51 24.31
N ASP A 172 -7.76 -9.78 24.57
CA ASP A 172 -8.12 -10.93 23.71
C ASP A 172 -9.60 -10.95 23.29
N ASN A 173 -10.51 -10.79 24.26
CA ASN A 173 -11.95 -10.81 24.01
C ASN A 173 -12.41 -9.65 23.11
N ALA A 174 -11.84 -8.46 23.31
CA ALA A 174 -12.16 -7.27 22.52
C ALA A 174 -11.62 -7.40 21.10
N ILE A 175 -10.40 -7.92 20.94
CA ILE A 175 -9.77 -8.16 19.65
C ILE A 175 -10.52 -9.22 18.86
N GLN A 176 -10.87 -10.36 19.47
CA GLN A 176 -11.67 -11.39 18.81
C GLN A 176 -13.03 -10.84 18.36
N SER A 177 -13.72 -10.10 19.24
CA SER A 177 -15.00 -9.46 18.90
C SER A 177 -14.85 -8.47 17.74
N ALA A 178 -13.79 -7.65 17.74
CA ALA A 178 -13.51 -6.70 16.66
C ALA A 178 -13.19 -7.40 15.32
N ARG A 179 -12.47 -8.53 15.35
CA ARG A 179 -12.20 -9.32 14.13
C ARG A 179 -13.50 -9.80 13.48
N HIS A 180 -14.47 -10.24 14.27
CA HIS A 180 -15.80 -10.59 13.77
C HIS A 180 -16.60 -9.36 13.31
N GLN A 181 -16.64 -8.30 14.12
CA GLN A 181 -17.41 -7.09 13.81
C GLN A 181 -16.95 -6.39 12.53
N TYR A 182 -15.63 -6.34 12.29
CA TYR A 182 -15.02 -5.61 11.18
C TYR A 182 -14.50 -6.52 10.06
N GLU A 183 -14.94 -7.78 10.00
CA GLU A 183 -14.47 -8.79 9.03
C GLU A 183 -14.45 -8.26 7.59
N ALA A 184 -15.54 -7.61 7.15
CA ALA A 184 -15.62 -7.07 5.80
C ALA A 184 -14.61 -5.94 5.55
N GLY A 185 -14.27 -5.15 6.57
CA GLY A 185 -13.23 -4.12 6.50
C GLY A 185 -11.84 -4.73 6.44
N ILE A 186 -11.57 -5.70 7.30
CA ILE A 186 -10.31 -6.45 7.35
C ILE A 186 -10.05 -7.10 5.99
N GLN A 187 -11.05 -7.77 5.42
CA GLN A 187 -10.91 -8.39 4.10
C GLN A 187 -10.62 -7.38 2.99
N ARG A 188 -11.19 -6.16 3.04
CA ARG A 188 -10.83 -5.11 2.07
C ARG A 188 -9.37 -4.68 2.21
N GLN A 189 -8.84 -4.57 3.42
CA GLN A 189 -7.43 -4.24 3.63
C GLN A 189 -6.50 -5.34 3.11
N LYS A 190 -6.85 -6.60 3.34
CA LYS A 190 -6.12 -7.76 2.79
C LYS A 190 -6.10 -7.77 1.27
N ILE A 191 -7.26 -7.55 0.63
CA ILE A 191 -7.36 -7.46 -0.83
C ILE A 191 -6.52 -6.29 -1.36
N ALA A 192 -6.56 -5.12 -0.72
CA ALA A 192 -5.77 -3.98 -1.15
C ALA A 192 -4.26 -4.27 -1.12
N GLN A 193 -3.76 -4.89 -0.04
CA GLN A 193 -2.35 -5.30 0.05
C GLN A 193 -1.98 -6.38 -0.98
N PHE A 194 -2.87 -7.32 -1.27
CA PHE A 194 -2.67 -8.32 -2.32
C PHE A 194 -2.59 -7.69 -3.72
N LEU A 195 -3.52 -6.79 -4.04
CA LEU A 195 -3.52 -6.07 -5.32
C LEU A 195 -2.25 -5.22 -5.49
N PHE A 196 -1.79 -4.59 -4.42
CA PHE A 196 -0.50 -3.91 -4.41
C PHE A 196 0.64 -4.90 -4.71
N ASP A 197 0.72 -6.02 -3.99
CA ASP A 197 1.80 -7.00 -4.14
C ASP A 197 1.86 -7.58 -5.56
N ASP A 198 0.70 -7.89 -6.17
CA ASP A 198 0.63 -8.36 -7.57
C ASP A 198 1.22 -7.33 -8.54
N GLN A 199 0.78 -6.07 -8.46
CA GLN A 199 1.27 -5.00 -9.33
C GLN A 199 2.76 -4.70 -9.08
N TRP A 200 3.18 -4.69 -7.82
CA TRP A 200 4.56 -4.44 -7.44
C TRP A 200 5.50 -5.55 -7.95
N ASN A 201 5.10 -6.81 -7.83
CA ASN A 201 5.87 -7.94 -8.33
C ASN A 201 5.98 -7.92 -9.86
N ARG A 202 4.91 -7.53 -10.57
CA ARG A 202 4.96 -7.33 -12.03
C ARG A 202 5.95 -6.23 -12.43
N LEU A 203 5.92 -5.08 -11.74
CA LEU A 203 6.85 -3.98 -12.01
C LEU A 203 8.31 -4.39 -11.71
N ARG A 204 8.56 -5.06 -10.59
CA ARG A 204 9.90 -5.57 -10.23
C ARG A 204 10.43 -6.59 -11.23
N LYS A 205 9.58 -7.51 -11.68
CA LYS A 205 9.92 -8.48 -12.72
C LYS A 205 10.32 -7.77 -14.01
N TYR A 206 9.52 -6.80 -14.44
CA TYR A 206 9.81 -6.00 -15.64
C TYR A 206 11.11 -5.19 -15.52
N ALA A 207 11.35 -4.57 -14.36
CA ALA A 207 12.61 -3.87 -14.08
C ALA A 207 13.80 -4.82 -14.25
N HIS A 208 13.72 -6.04 -13.68
CA HIS A 208 14.76 -7.05 -13.81
C HIS A 208 14.99 -7.44 -15.27
N GLU A 209 13.93 -7.72 -16.03
CA GLU A 209 14.00 -8.06 -17.46
C GLU A 209 14.68 -6.95 -18.28
N LYS A 210 14.53 -5.69 -17.87
CA LYS A 210 15.17 -4.51 -18.48
C LYS A 210 16.57 -4.20 -17.94
N GLY A 211 17.11 -5.05 -17.06
CA GLY A 211 18.41 -4.88 -16.42
C GLY A 211 18.46 -3.75 -15.38
N VAL A 212 17.31 -3.33 -14.85
CA VAL A 212 17.17 -2.29 -13.83
C VAL A 212 16.86 -2.94 -12.47
N LYS A 213 17.68 -2.63 -11.46
CA LYS A 213 17.45 -3.05 -10.07
C LYS A 213 16.76 -1.93 -9.31
N ILE A 214 15.73 -2.27 -8.55
CA ILE A 214 15.08 -1.34 -7.64
C ILE A 214 15.79 -1.39 -6.28
N ILE A 215 16.22 -0.23 -5.79
CA ILE A 215 16.79 -0.05 -4.45
C ILE A 215 15.69 0.53 -3.57
N GLY A 216 15.21 -0.28 -2.62
CA GLY A 216 14.29 0.17 -1.58
C GLY A 216 15.00 0.92 -0.46
N ASP A 217 14.20 1.43 0.47
CA ASP A 217 14.64 2.15 1.66
C ASP A 217 13.79 1.66 2.84
N ILE A 218 14.44 1.42 3.98
CA ILE A 218 13.82 0.89 5.20
C ILE A 218 14.26 1.78 6.37
N PRO A 219 13.33 2.52 7.00
CA PRO A 219 13.63 3.29 8.20
C PRO A 219 14.11 2.38 9.34
N ILE A 220 15.06 2.85 10.15
CA ILE A 220 15.56 2.09 11.32
C ILE A 220 14.50 1.93 12.43
N TYR A 221 13.61 2.92 12.57
CA TYR A 221 12.54 2.93 13.56
C TYR A 221 11.17 2.94 12.89
N VAL A 222 10.17 2.42 13.60
CA VAL A 222 8.76 2.45 13.20
C VAL A 222 8.03 3.62 13.87
N SER A 223 6.90 4.03 13.31
CA SER A 223 6.06 5.06 13.93
C SER A 223 5.44 4.54 15.22
N TYR A 224 5.36 5.39 16.25
CA TYR A 224 4.64 5.04 17.47
C TYR A 224 3.17 4.70 17.17
N ASN A 225 2.52 5.45 16.27
CA ASN A 225 1.13 5.22 15.88
C ASN A 225 1.03 4.27 14.68
N SER A 226 1.60 3.06 14.82
CA SER A 226 1.58 2.01 13.80
C SER A 226 0.97 0.72 14.32
N ALA A 227 0.57 -0.15 13.39
CA ALA A 227 0.18 -1.51 13.70
C ALA A 227 1.31 -2.30 14.38
N ASP A 228 2.57 -2.01 14.04
CA ASP A 228 3.73 -2.73 14.57
C ASP A 228 3.90 -2.48 16.08
N VAL A 229 3.82 -1.21 16.51
CA VAL A 229 3.90 -0.87 17.95
C VAL A 229 2.66 -1.32 18.70
N TRP A 230 1.48 -1.09 18.13
CA TRP A 230 0.21 -1.46 18.77
C TRP A 230 0.10 -2.96 19.06
N ALA A 231 0.53 -3.81 18.11
CA ALA A 231 0.42 -5.27 18.24
C ALA A 231 1.61 -5.93 18.95
N ASN A 232 2.77 -5.25 19.08
CA ASN A 232 4.00 -5.82 19.64
C ASN A 232 4.60 -4.89 20.70
N GLN A 233 3.77 -4.43 21.63
CA GLN A 233 4.13 -3.42 22.64
C GLN A 233 5.35 -3.83 23.48
N GLU A 234 5.55 -5.13 23.70
CA GLU A 234 6.67 -5.72 24.43
C GLU A 234 8.04 -5.53 23.75
N LEU A 235 8.06 -5.20 22.46
CA LEU A 235 9.30 -4.90 21.73
C LEU A 235 9.79 -3.46 21.94
N PHE A 236 8.99 -2.62 22.59
CA PHE A 236 9.24 -1.19 22.74
C PHE A 236 9.31 -0.77 24.21
N GLN A 237 10.01 0.34 24.47
CA GLN A 237 10.02 0.97 25.78
C GLN A 237 8.81 1.92 25.88
N LEU A 238 7.71 1.39 26.40
CA LEU A 238 6.45 2.10 26.65
C LEU A 238 6.24 2.26 28.17
N ASP A 239 5.39 3.20 28.58
CA ASP A 239 5.07 3.52 29.98
C ASP A 239 3.89 2.72 30.57
#